data_AF-A0A915LF68-F1
#
_entry.id   AF-A0A915LF68-F1
#
_cell.length_a   1.000
_cell.length_b   1.000
_cell.length_c   1.000
_cell.angle_alpha   90.00
_cell.angle_beta   90.00
_cell.angle_gamma   90.00
#
_symmetry.space_group_name_H-M   'P 1'
#
loop_
_entity.id
_entity.type
_entity.pdbx_description
1 polymer ?
#
loop_
_entity_poly.entity_id
_entity_poly.type
_entity_poly.pdbx_seq_one_letter_code
_entity_poly.pdbx_strand_id
1 'polypeptide(L)'
;MHDLDKNGKLDGIELIKAISHYHEENSAQQNAPPIPDESQLETMIDTIIKDDDFDGDGYIDYGEFLRAQKVREEQARANSPPQQ
;
A
#
# COMPACT_ATOMS: atom_id res chain seq x y z
N MET A 1 12.23 -0.38 -9.73
CA MET A 1 11.02 -1.04 -10.28
C MET A 1 10.63 -2.08 -9.25
N HIS A 2 9.45 -1.96 -8.65
CA HIS A 2 9.03 -2.79 -7.51
C HIS A 2 8.35 -4.09 -7.92
N ASP A 3 7.85 -4.14 -9.16
CA ASP A 3 7.45 -5.35 -9.87
C ASP A 3 8.73 -6.12 -10.29
N LEU A 4 9.05 -7.17 -9.53
CA LEU A 4 10.30 -7.94 -9.62
C LEU A 4 10.22 -9.02 -10.69
N ASP A 5 9.06 -9.66 -10.81
CA ASP A 5 8.83 -10.73 -11.78
C ASP A 5 8.27 -10.19 -13.12
N LYS A 6 7.92 -8.90 -13.17
CA LYS A 6 7.40 -8.17 -14.34
C LYS A 6 6.05 -8.69 -14.80
N ASN A 7 5.23 -9.18 -13.88
CA ASN A 7 3.89 -9.68 -14.17
C ASN A 7 2.84 -8.55 -14.23
N GLY A 8 3.20 -7.31 -13.86
CA GLY A 8 2.29 -6.16 -13.84
C GLY A 8 1.30 -6.14 -12.66
N LYS A 9 1.53 -6.98 -11.66
CA LYS A 9 0.83 -7.08 -10.39
C LYS A 9 1.82 -6.85 -9.25
N LEU A 10 1.29 -6.71 -8.03
CA LEU A 10 2.10 -6.59 -6.82
C LEU A 10 1.71 -7.67 -5.82
N ASP A 11 2.66 -8.52 -5.45
CA ASP A 11 2.53 -9.45 -4.33
C ASP A 11 2.95 -8.81 -2.98
N GLY A 12 2.67 -9.51 -1.88
CA GLY A 12 3.03 -9.03 -0.53
C GLY A 12 4.54 -8.79 -0.33
N ILE A 13 5.41 -9.56 -0.98
CA ILE A 13 6.87 -9.41 -0.89
C ILE A 13 7.33 -8.18 -1.69
N GLU A 14 6.73 -7.93 -2.84
CA GLU A 14 6.99 -6.75 -3.67
C GLU A 14 6.53 -5.47 -2.97
N LEU A 15 5.39 -5.52 -2.29
CA LEU A 15 4.92 -4.43 -1.43
C LEU A 15 5.86 -4.18 -0.24
N ILE A 16 6.34 -5.24 0.45
CA ILE A 16 7.34 -5.15 1.52
C ILE A 16 8.58 -4.42 1.03
N LYS A 17 9.09 -4.82 -0.13
CA LYS A 17 10.30 -4.20 -0.71
C LYS A 17 10.07 -2.76 -1.10
N ALA A 18 8.90 -2.41 -1.65
CA ALA A 18 8.55 -1.05 -1.99
C ALA A 18 8.52 -0.14 -0.74
N ILE A 19 7.90 -0.61 0.35
CA ILE A 19 7.78 0.15 1.61
C ILE A 19 9.14 0.29 2.29
N SER A 20 9.93 -0.78 2.34
CA SER A 20 11.27 -0.76 2.92
C SER A 20 12.22 0.16 2.12
N HIS A 21 12.20 0.10 0.79
CA HIS A 21 13.00 1.01 -0.03
C HIS A 21 12.61 2.48 0.15
N TYR A 22 11.31 2.78 0.24
CA TYR A 22 10.85 4.14 0.50
C TYR A 22 11.38 4.65 1.86
N HIS A 23 11.37 3.82 2.90
CA HIS A 23 11.93 4.20 4.20
C HIS A 23 13.45 4.35 4.17
N GLU A 24 14.19 3.47 3.51
CA GLU A 24 15.65 3.58 3.39
C GLU A 24 16.05 4.88 2.66
N GLU A 25 15.39 5.23 1.56
CA GLU A 25 15.67 6.45 0.81
C GLU A 25 15.31 7.71 1.59
N ASN A 26 14.22 7.67 2.36
CA ASN A 26 13.79 8.80 3.18
C ASN A 26 14.47 8.86 4.55
N SER A 27 15.16 7.80 5.01
CA SER A 27 15.82 7.74 6.32
C SER A 27 16.90 8.83 6.54
N ALA A 28 17.40 9.42 5.45
CA ALA A 28 18.31 10.56 5.50
C ALA A 28 17.61 11.89 5.85
N GLN A 29 16.28 11.96 5.82
CA GLN A 29 15.51 13.13 6.25
C GLN A 29 15.33 13.09 7.77
N GLN A 30 15.65 14.20 8.44
CA GLN A 30 15.60 14.34 9.90
C GLN A 30 14.19 14.14 10.53
N ASN A 31 13.14 13.99 9.71
CA ASN A 31 11.75 13.75 10.12
C ASN A 31 11.15 12.47 9.49
N ALA A 32 11.98 11.53 9.02
CA ALA A 32 11.47 10.29 8.47
C ALA A 32 10.73 9.49 9.55
N PRO A 33 9.54 8.93 9.25
CA PRO A 33 8.90 7.99 10.14
C PRO A 33 9.86 6.82 10.44
N PRO A 34 9.88 6.31 11.69
CA PRO A 34 10.73 5.18 12.04
C PRO A 34 10.39 3.98 11.15
N ILE A 35 11.42 3.24 10.76
CA ILE A 35 11.26 2.02 9.97
C ILE A 35 10.29 1.10 10.74
N PRO A 36 9.17 0.68 10.13
CA PRO A 36 8.25 -0.27 10.74
C PRO A 36 9.01 -1.54 11.09
N ASP A 37 8.73 -2.12 12.25
CA ASP A 37 9.21 -3.46 12.54
C ASP A 37 8.56 -4.48 11.57
N GLU A 38 9.14 -5.67 11.50
CA GLU A 38 8.66 -6.73 10.59
C GLU A 38 7.17 -7.06 10.82
N SER A 39 6.71 -7.07 12.07
CA SER A 39 5.31 -7.36 12.40
C SER A 39 4.33 -6.26 11.98
N GLN A 40 4.76 -4.99 12.08
CA GLN A 40 4.00 -3.85 11.60
C GLN A 40 3.94 -3.86 10.08
N LEU A 41 5.06 -4.20 9.42
CA LEU A 41 5.10 -4.31 7.98
C LEU A 41 4.17 -5.41 7.49
N GLU A 42 4.23 -6.62 8.08
CA GLU A 42 3.27 -7.70 7.82
C GLU A 42 1.82 -7.22 7.99
N THR A 43 1.51 -6.54 9.09
CA THR A 43 0.16 -6.03 9.34
C THR A 43 -0.30 -5.01 8.29
N MET A 44 0.60 -4.12 7.84
CA MET A 44 0.30 -3.17 6.77
C MET A 44 0.02 -3.89 5.45
N ILE A 45 0.81 -4.90 5.13
CA ILE A 45 0.67 -5.70 3.90
C ILE A 45 -0.63 -6.48 3.92
N ASP A 46 -0.93 -7.16 5.03
CA ASP A 46 -2.20 -7.87 5.22
C ASP A 46 -3.39 -6.95 5.05
N THR A 47 -3.30 -5.71 5.55
CA THR A 47 -4.36 -4.71 5.39
C THR A 47 -4.51 -4.29 3.93
N ILE A 48 -3.41 -4.02 3.24
CA ILE A 48 -3.42 -3.63 1.82
C ILE A 48 -4.01 -4.74 0.96
N ILE A 49 -3.51 -5.97 1.10
CA ILE A 49 -4.02 -7.13 0.35
C ILE A 49 -5.51 -7.31 0.65
N LYS A 50 -5.92 -7.31 1.92
CA LYS A 50 -7.33 -7.51 2.29
C LYS A 50 -8.28 -6.46 1.70
N ASP A 51 -7.83 -5.22 1.58
CA ASP A 51 -8.67 -4.11 1.13
C ASP A 51 -8.65 -3.93 -0.41
N ASP A 52 -7.55 -4.31 -1.07
CA ASP A 52 -7.29 -4.03 -2.48
C ASP A 52 -7.33 -5.28 -3.38
N ASP A 53 -7.12 -6.49 -2.85
CA ASP A 53 -7.28 -7.77 -3.57
C ASP A 53 -8.76 -8.14 -3.63
N PHE A 54 -9.40 -7.86 -4.76
CA PHE A 54 -10.85 -8.01 -4.92
C PHE A 54 -11.24 -9.40 -5.44
N ASP A 55 -10.32 -10.10 -6.11
CA ASP A 55 -10.56 -11.44 -6.65
C ASP A 55 -9.99 -12.57 -5.77
N GLY A 56 -9.16 -12.23 -4.79
CA GLY A 56 -8.61 -13.12 -3.78
C GLY A 56 -7.45 -13.98 -4.31
N ASP A 57 -6.77 -13.55 -5.37
CA ASP A 57 -5.65 -14.29 -5.97
C ASP A 57 -4.30 -14.09 -5.25
N GLY A 58 -4.26 -13.20 -4.25
CA GLY A 58 -3.08 -12.87 -3.46
C GLY A 58 -2.16 -11.84 -4.10
N TYR A 59 -2.58 -11.21 -5.19
CA TYR A 59 -1.90 -10.13 -5.88
C TYR A 59 -2.81 -8.90 -5.97
N ILE A 60 -2.23 -7.74 -6.21
CA ILE A 60 -2.97 -6.54 -6.56
C ILE A 60 -2.58 -6.16 -7.98
N ASP A 61 -3.52 -6.27 -8.91
CA ASP A 61 -3.33 -5.79 -10.26
C ASP A 61 -3.65 -4.28 -10.40
N TYR A 62 -3.34 -3.73 -11.57
CA TYR A 62 -3.57 -2.30 -11.82
C TYR A 62 -5.06 -1.90 -11.77
N GLY A 63 -5.97 -2.78 -12.22
CA GLY A 63 -7.41 -2.54 -12.18
C GLY A 63 -7.96 -2.53 -10.75
N GLU A 64 -7.45 -3.44 -9.92
CA GLU A 64 -7.75 -3.52 -8.49
C GLU A 64 -7.23 -2.30 -7.73
N PHE A 65 -5.98 -1.90 -7.97
CA PHE A 65 -5.39 -0.69 -7.41
C PHE A 65 -6.23 0.56 -7.71
N LEU A 66 -6.67 0.73 -8.96
CA LEU A 66 -7.53 1.85 -9.36
C LEU A 66 -8.89 1.82 -8.65
N ARG A 67 -9.47 0.63 -8.52
CA ARG A 67 -10.74 0.45 -7.82
C ARG A 67 -10.59 0.80 -6.35
N ALA A 68 -9.56 0.30 -5.69
CA ALA A 68 -9.26 0.60 -4.29
C ALA A 68 -9.01 2.10 -4.06
N GLN A 69 -8.29 2.76 -4.96
CA GLN A 69 -8.08 4.21 -4.91
C GLN A 69 -9.42 4.97 -4.97
N LYS A 70 -10.33 4.58 -5.86
CA LYS A 70 -11.66 5.18 -5.96
C LYS A 70 -12.49 4.96 -4.70
N VAL A 71 -12.47 3.75 -4.14
CA VAL A 71 -13.17 3.43 -2.88
C VAL A 71 -12.64 4.29 -1.73
N ARG A 72 -11.31 4.43 -1.60
CA ARG A 72 -10.68 5.30 -0.60
C ARG A 72 -11.05 6.77 -0.79
N GLU A 73 -11.08 7.27 -2.02
CA GLU A 73 -11.48 8.66 -2.32
C GLU A 73 -12.95 8.92 -1.93
N GLU A 74 -13.85 7.99 -2.26
CA GLU A 74 -15.27 8.06 -1.89
C GLU A 74 -15.47 8.02 -0.36
N GLN A 75 -14.74 7.13 0.33
CA GLN A 75 -14.74 7.05 1.79
C GLN A 75 -14.20 8.34 2.43
N ALA A 76 -13.09 8.89 1.93
CA ALA A 76 -12.51 10.14 2.43
C ALA A 76 -13.47 11.33 2.24
N ARG A 77 -14.18 11.39 1.11
CA ARG A 77 -15.23 12.39 0.86
C ARG A 77 -16.43 12.23 1.79
N ALA A 78 -16.86 11.00 2.05
CA ALA A 78 -17.98 10.72 2.95
C ALA A 78 -17.64 11.04 4.41
N ASN A 79 -16.37 10.87 4.82
CA ASN A 79 -15.91 11.11 6.19
C ASN A 79 -15.42 12.54 6.46
N SER A 80 -15.46 13.43 5.45
CA SER A 80 -15.14 14.85 5.62
C SER A 80 -16.37 15.57 6.21
N PRO A 81 -16.30 16.14 7.43
CA PRO A 81 -17.41 16.93 7.95
C PRO A 81 -17.63 18.16 7.05
N PRO A 82 -18.88 18.59 6.81
CA PRO A 82 -19.13 19.83 6.10
C PRO A 82 -18.44 20.96 6.88
N GLN A 83 -17.46 21.63 6.25
CA GLN A 83 -16.90 22.87 6.78
C GLN A 83 -18.05 23.88 6.81
N GLN A 84 -18.50 24.23 8.02
CA GLN A 84 -19.45 25.32 8.26
C GLN A 84 -18.75 26.67 8.19
#